data_AF-A0A0D0B8K9-F1
#
_entry.id   AF-A0A0D0B8K9-F1
#
_cell.length_a   1.000
_cell.length_b   1.000
_cell.length_c   1.000
_cell.angle_alpha   90.00
_cell.angle_beta   90.00
_cell.angle_gamma   90.00
#
_symmetry.space_group_name_H-M   'P 1'
#
loop_
_entity.id
_entity.type
_entity.pdbx_description
1 polymer ?
#
loop_
_entity_poly.entity_id
_entity_poly.type
_entity_poly.pdbx_seq_one_letter_code
_entity_poly.pdbx_strand_id
1 'polypeptide(L)'
;MSFLRIFSSQLATARSPVLQSSSKLLCRLLTVSTNPPNSDAVWQAVDHSTNRISKALTDQRYAAAKGQNIDDDSPEAIWLQQSKVATKNFANIGYLNNNPYYGRSVDVIDGDIGGAFRRLDSILTRNMVRKQLKLTERHEKKGPKRRRLESERWRRLFAHEVRKNVQLVTKIRKRGA
;
A
#
# COMPACT_ATOMS: atom_id res chain seq x y z
N MET A 1 -45.23 51.37 3.12
CA MET A 1 -45.08 51.41 1.64
C MET A 1 -44.58 50.04 1.20
N SER A 2 -45.53 49.18 0.89
CA SER A 2 -45.33 47.80 0.46
C SER A 2 -44.90 47.74 -1.00
N PHE A 3 -43.90 46.92 -1.33
CA PHE A 3 -43.75 46.38 -2.67
C PHE A 3 -43.31 44.90 -2.62
N LEU A 4 -44.28 44.04 -2.92
CA LEU A 4 -44.15 42.64 -3.32
C LEU A 4 -43.88 42.57 -4.83
N ARG A 5 -42.90 41.76 -5.26
CA ARG A 5 -42.84 40.95 -6.51
C ARG A 5 -41.73 39.91 -6.26
N ILE A 6 -41.93 38.58 -6.16
CA ILE A 6 -42.54 37.56 -7.03
C ILE A 6 -41.95 37.55 -8.44
N PHE A 7 -41.02 36.61 -8.68
CA PHE A 7 -40.73 35.85 -9.91
C PHE A 7 -39.68 34.78 -9.51
N SER A 8 -40.04 33.52 -9.25
CA SER A 8 -40.40 32.42 -10.17
C SER A 8 -39.27 31.96 -11.10
N SER A 9 -38.88 30.70 -10.88
CA SER A 9 -38.42 29.69 -11.85
C SER A 9 -37.12 29.92 -12.63
N GLN A 10 -36.08 29.11 -12.40
CA GLN A 10 -35.89 27.81 -13.05
C GLN A 10 -34.64 27.10 -12.49
N LEU A 11 -34.83 25.84 -12.11
CA LEU A 11 -33.79 24.90 -11.71
C LEU A 11 -33.03 24.41 -12.95
N ALA A 12 -31.71 24.59 -13.00
CA ALA A 12 -30.84 23.90 -13.93
C ALA A 12 -30.08 22.80 -13.19
N THR A 13 -30.69 21.61 -13.13
CA THR A 13 -30.06 20.37 -12.67
C THR A 13 -29.12 19.85 -13.76
N ALA A 14 -27.82 20.11 -13.64
CA ALA A 14 -26.81 19.45 -14.46
C ALA A 14 -26.70 17.97 -14.03
N ARG A 15 -27.37 17.08 -14.77
CA ARG A 15 -27.26 15.63 -14.64
C ARG A 15 -25.88 15.19 -15.14
N SER A 16 -25.13 14.57 -14.25
CA SER A 16 -23.98 13.71 -14.56
C SER A 16 -24.37 12.61 -15.55
N PRO A 17 -23.58 12.32 -16.60
CA PRO A 17 -23.81 11.15 -17.43
C PRO A 17 -23.54 9.89 -16.59
N VAL A 18 -24.61 9.16 -16.33
CA VAL A 18 -24.61 7.78 -15.84
C VAL A 18 -23.92 6.93 -16.91
N LEU A 19 -22.68 6.50 -16.64
CA LEU A 19 -22.08 5.41 -17.40
C LEU A 19 -22.89 4.14 -17.10
N GLN A 20 -23.65 3.75 -18.11
CA GLN A 20 -24.48 2.56 -18.14
C GLN A 20 -23.65 1.30 -17.86
N SER A 21 -24.25 0.47 -17.01
CA SER A 21 -24.01 -0.96 -16.87
C SER A 21 -23.77 -1.62 -18.24
N SER A 22 -22.54 -2.07 -18.47
CA SER A 22 -22.24 -3.19 -19.37
C SER A 22 -21.94 -4.42 -18.51
N SER A 23 -22.99 -4.88 -17.83
CA SER A 23 -23.10 -6.26 -17.38
C SER A 23 -23.31 -7.13 -18.60
N LYS A 24 -22.21 -7.68 -19.11
CA LYS A 24 -22.15 -8.88 -19.97
C LYS A 24 -20.67 -9.09 -20.29
N LEU A 25 -20.07 -10.13 -19.71
CA LEU A 25 -19.50 -11.24 -20.46
C LEU A 25 -18.94 -12.30 -19.48
N LEU A 26 -19.59 -13.47 -19.54
CA LEU A 26 -19.05 -14.82 -19.31
C LEU A 26 -18.84 -15.30 -17.86
N CYS A 27 -19.96 -15.63 -17.20
CA CYS A 27 -20.03 -16.88 -16.43
C CYS A 27 -19.86 -18.05 -17.40
N ARG A 28 -18.66 -18.65 -17.45
CA ARG A 28 -18.42 -19.88 -18.21
C ARG A 28 -18.36 -21.06 -17.24
N LEU A 29 -19.42 -21.86 -17.32
CA LEU A 29 -19.60 -23.26 -16.90
C LEU A 29 -18.46 -23.87 -16.06
N LEU A 30 -18.69 -24.01 -14.75
CA LEU A 30 -18.02 -25.00 -13.94
C LEU A 30 -18.60 -26.37 -14.30
N THR A 31 -17.94 -27.08 -15.22
CA THR A 31 -18.07 -28.54 -15.26
C THR A 31 -17.45 -29.07 -13.98
N VAL A 32 -18.28 -29.54 -13.04
CA VAL A 32 -17.84 -30.28 -11.85
C VAL A 32 -17.27 -31.61 -12.34
N SER A 33 -15.95 -31.65 -12.52
CA SER A 33 -15.20 -32.89 -12.71
C SER A 33 -15.06 -33.58 -11.35
N THR A 34 -15.47 -34.83 -11.25
CA THR A 34 -15.55 -35.64 -10.01
C THR A 34 -14.20 -36.18 -9.52
N ASN A 35 -13.08 -35.55 -9.89
CA ASN A 35 -11.75 -35.90 -9.42
C ASN A 35 -11.13 -34.70 -8.71
N PRO A 36 -10.58 -34.82 -7.48
CA PRO A 36 -9.93 -33.69 -6.82
C PRO A 36 -8.72 -33.27 -7.66
N PRO A 37 -8.68 -32.05 -8.22
CA PRO A 37 -7.50 -31.58 -8.92
C PRO A 37 -6.36 -31.46 -7.89
N ASN A 38 -5.18 -31.99 -8.24
CA ASN A 38 -3.93 -31.75 -7.53
C ASN A 38 -3.86 -30.27 -7.12
N SER A 39 -3.61 -29.96 -5.83
CA SER A 39 -3.62 -28.58 -5.31
C SER A 39 -2.74 -27.65 -6.15
N ASP A 40 -1.66 -28.19 -6.71
CA ASP A 40 -0.72 -27.45 -7.56
C ASP A 40 -1.35 -27.01 -8.90
N ALA A 41 -2.27 -27.80 -9.46
CA ALA A 41 -2.95 -27.47 -10.72
C ALA A 41 -3.97 -26.33 -10.56
N VAL A 42 -4.60 -26.21 -9.39
CA VAL A 42 -5.54 -25.12 -9.09
C VAL A 42 -4.81 -23.79 -8.97
N TRP A 43 -3.68 -23.76 -8.25
CA TRP A 43 -2.86 -22.55 -8.12
C TRP A 43 -2.22 -22.13 -9.46
N GLN A 44 -1.74 -23.10 -10.27
CA GLN A 44 -1.23 -22.82 -11.63
C GLN A 44 -2.30 -22.24 -12.55
N ALA A 45 -3.54 -22.74 -12.52
CA ALA A 45 -4.63 -22.22 -13.33
C ALA A 45 -5.02 -20.78 -12.94
N VAL A 46 -5.00 -20.47 -11.64
CA VAL A 46 -5.22 -19.11 -11.12
C VAL A 46 -4.10 -18.19 -11.58
N ASP A 47 -2.84 -18.58 -11.44
CA ASP A 47 -1.68 -17.78 -11.85
C ASP A 47 -1.65 -17.50 -13.36
N HIS A 48 -2.06 -18.46 -14.19
CA HIS A 48 -2.19 -18.24 -15.63
C HIS A 48 -3.37 -17.34 -15.98
N SER A 49 -4.47 -17.40 -15.23
CA SER A 49 -5.63 -16.51 -15.43
C SER A 49 -5.32 -15.06 -15.04
N THR A 50 -4.63 -14.84 -13.92
CA THR A 50 -4.23 -13.51 -13.43
C THR A 50 -3.18 -12.89 -14.33
N ASN A 51 -2.23 -13.69 -14.83
CA ASN A 51 -1.26 -13.23 -15.84
C ASN A 51 -1.94 -12.87 -17.16
N ARG A 52 -2.94 -13.64 -17.62
CA ARG A 52 -3.71 -13.31 -18.83
C ARG A 52 -4.54 -12.05 -18.67
N ILE A 53 -5.21 -11.88 -17.53
CA ILE A 53 -5.98 -10.67 -17.23
C ILE A 53 -5.05 -9.46 -17.16
N SER A 54 -3.93 -9.56 -16.45
CA SER A 54 -2.94 -8.48 -16.35
C SER A 54 -2.38 -8.10 -17.71
N LYS A 55 -2.03 -9.11 -18.54
CA LYS A 55 -1.53 -8.91 -19.90
C LYS A 55 -2.58 -8.27 -20.81
N ALA A 56 -3.83 -8.72 -20.76
CA ALA A 56 -4.91 -8.14 -21.55
C ALA A 56 -5.16 -6.67 -21.16
N LEU A 57 -5.04 -6.32 -19.88
CA LEU A 57 -5.23 -4.96 -19.37
C LEU A 57 -4.05 -4.04 -19.77
N THR A 58 -2.81 -4.56 -19.78
CA THR A 58 -1.65 -3.84 -20.33
C THR A 58 -1.74 -3.68 -21.84
N ASP A 59 -2.19 -4.70 -22.56
CA ASP A 59 -2.34 -4.68 -24.01
C ASP A 59 -3.47 -3.73 -24.43
N GLN A 60 -4.59 -3.68 -23.69
CA GLN A 60 -5.66 -2.69 -23.87
C GLN A 60 -5.17 -1.26 -23.62
N ARG A 61 -4.34 -1.05 -22.58
CA ARG A 61 -3.71 0.26 -22.32
C ARG A 61 -2.74 0.66 -23.44
N TYR A 62 -1.95 -0.29 -23.94
CA TYR A 62 -1.01 -0.07 -25.04
C TYR A 62 -1.73 0.19 -26.37
N ALA A 63 -2.82 -0.53 -26.65
CA ALA A 63 -3.66 -0.34 -27.83
C ALA A 63 -4.42 1.00 -27.77
N ALA A 64 -4.90 1.42 -26.59
CA ALA A 64 -5.50 2.74 -26.39
C ALA A 64 -4.48 3.89 -26.57
N ALA A 65 -3.22 3.64 -26.22
CA ALA A 65 -2.12 4.59 -26.47
C ALA A 65 -1.71 4.66 -27.96
N LYS A 66 -1.92 3.58 -28.73
CA LYS A 66 -1.52 3.46 -30.14
C LYS A 66 -2.34 4.34 -31.12
N GLY A 67 -3.41 4.99 -30.66
CA GLY A 67 -4.32 5.79 -31.50
C GLY A 67 -4.25 7.32 -31.30
N GLN A 68 -3.35 7.81 -30.45
CA GLN A 68 -3.07 9.25 -30.31
C GLN A 68 -1.85 9.55 -31.19
N ASN A 69 -1.88 10.61 -32.01
CA ASN A 69 -0.75 11.03 -32.84
C ASN A 69 0.55 11.06 -32.00
N ILE A 70 1.55 10.26 -32.39
CA ILE A 70 2.85 10.12 -31.70
C ILE A 70 3.86 11.17 -32.19
N ASP A 71 3.45 12.07 -33.08
CA ASP A 71 4.29 13.16 -33.57
C ASP A 71 4.16 14.35 -32.62
N ASP A 72 5.07 14.40 -31.63
CA ASP A 72 5.64 15.59 -30.95
C ASP A 72 5.95 15.42 -29.44
N ASP A 73 6.09 14.20 -28.94
CA ASP A 73 6.69 13.99 -27.60
C ASP A 73 8.23 14.02 -27.70
N SER A 74 8.77 15.21 -28.00
CA SER A 74 10.18 15.54 -27.72
C SER A 74 10.52 15.00 -26.33
N PRO A 75 11.73 14.44 -26.10
CA PRO A 75 12.12 13.99 -24.76
C PRO A 75 11.79 15.04 -23.69
N GLU A 76 11.93 16.32 -24.05
CA GLU A 76 11.57 17.45 -23.19
C GLU A 76 10.08 17.53 -22.84
N ALA A 77 9.16 17.22 -23.75
CA ALA A 77 7.72 17.14 -23.48
C ALA A 77 7.38 15.98 -22.52
N ILE A 78 8.01 14.82 -22.72
CA ILE A 78 7.89 13.66 -21.82
C ILE A 78 8.40 14.02 -20.42
N TRP A 79 9.58 14.62 -20.33
CA TRP A 79 10.17 15.08 -19.08
C TRP A 79 9.31 16.14 -18.40
N LEU A 80 8.74 17.08 -19.15
CA LEU A 80 7.90 18.15 -18.64
C LEU A 80 6.56 17.59 -18.13
N GLN A 81 5.98 16.60 -18.81
CA GLN A 81 4.79 15.89 -18.33
C GLN A 81 5.09 15.09 -17.06
N GLN A 82 6.18 14.32 -17.04
CA GLN A 82 6.60 13.56 -15.86
C GLN A 82 6.94 14.49 -14.68
N SER A 83 7.60 15.61 -14.94
CA SER A 83 7.89 16.66 -13.95
C SER A 83 6.60 17.23 -13.37
N LYS A 84 5.63 17.61 -14.21
CA LYS A 84 4.30 18.09 -13.76
C LYS A 84 3.58 17.05 -12.90
N VAL A 85 3.61 15.78 -13.29
CA VAL A 85 3.03 14.67 -12.50
C VAL A 85 3.76 14.52 -11.17
N ALA A 86 5.10 14.58 -11.17
CA ALA A 86 5.90 14.53 -9.95
C ALA A 86 5.65 15.72 -9.03
N THR A 87 5.50 16.94 -9.54
CA THR A 87 5.12 18.13 -8.76
C THR A 87 3.73 17.98 -8.15
N LYS A 88 2.75 17.48 -8.90
CA LYS A 88 1.40 17.20 -8.38
C LYS A 88 1.44 16.13 -7.28
N ASN A 89 2.18 15.04 -7.50
CA ASN A 89 2.38 13.99 -6.51
C ASN A 89 3.09 14.53 -5.26
N PHE A 90 4.14 15.32 -5.42
CA PHE A 90 4.85 15.96 -4.31
C PHE A 90 3.99 16.97 -3.56
N ALA A 91 3.18 17.78 -4.23
CA ALA A 91 2.26 18.71 -3.58
C ALA A 91 1.18 17.98 -2.77
N ASN A 92 0.67 16.87 -3.31
CA ASN A 92 -0.25 15.98 -2.61
C ASN A 92 0.43 15.31 -1.39
N ILE A 93 1.67 14.83 -1.56
CA ILE A 93 2.48 14.26 -0.48
C ILE A 93 2.88 15.34 0.55
N GLY A 94 3.13 16.58 0.15
CA GLY A 94 3.63 17.68 0.98
C GLY A 94 2.62 18.23 1.99
N TYR A 95 1.33 18.10 1.68
CA TYR A 95 0.23 18.36 2.61
C TYR A 95 0.00 17.18 3.58
N LEU A 96 0.28 15.95 3.13
CA LEU A 96 0.10 14.73 3.94
C LEU A 96 1.32 14.41 4.83
N ASN A 97 2.54 14.75 4.42
CA ASN A 97 3.81 14.33 5.05
C ASN A 97 4.30 15.23 6.19
N ASN A 98 3.75 16.44 6.33
CA ASN A 98 4.11 17.39 7.39
C ASN A 98 3.29 17.19 8.66
N ASN A 99 2.41 16.20 8.68
CA ASN A 99 1.64 15.86 9.86
C ASN A 99 2.42 14.87 10.74
N PRO A 100 2.64 15.15 12.05
CA PRO A 100 3.22 14.17 12.97
C PRO A 100 2.44 12.84 13.01
N TYR A 101 1.16 12.82 12.64
CA TYR A 101 0.35 11.59 12.59
C TYR A 101 0.59 10.74 11.33
N TYR A 102 1.32 11.24 10.33
CA TYR A 102 1.63 10.50 9.11
C TYR A 102 2.46 9.25 9.43
N GLY A 103 2.07 8.09 8.89
CA GLY A 103 2.67 6.79 9.19
C GLY A 103 2.35 6.24 10.59
N ARG A 104 1.47 6.89 11.35
CA ARG A 104 0.94 6.45 12.65
C ARG A 104 -0.60 6.39 12.68
N SER A 105 -1.24 6.59 11.54
CA SER A 105 -2.68 6.37 11.33
C SER A 105 -2.93 4.98 10.72
N VAL A 106 -4.04 4.35 11.09
CA VAL A 106 -4.50 3.09 10.52
C VAL A 106 -6.00 3.19 10.30
N ASP A 107 -6.44 2.90 9.07
CA ASP A 107 -7.85 2.89 8.74
C ASP A 107 -8.53 1.63 9.31
N VAL A 108 -9.74 1.83 9.82
CA VAL A 108 -10.61 0.74 10.28
C VAL A 108 -11.28 0.15 9.04
N ILE A 109 -11.02 -1.12 8.78
CA ILE A 109 -11.60 -1.86 7.65
C ILE A 109 -12.70 -2.74 8.24
N ASP A 110 -13.87 -2.76 7.60
CA ASP A 110 -15.01 -3.62 7.97
C ASP A 110 -15.50 -3.45 9.42
N GLY A 111 -15.26 -2.29 10.02
CA GLY A 111 -15.63 -2.02 11.42
C GLY A 111 -14.78 -2.78 12.47
N ASP A 112 -13.73 -3.51 12.06
CA ASP A 112 -12.83 -4.20 12.99
C ASP A 112 -11.84 -3.22 13.65
N ILE A 113 -12.32 -2.59 14.71
CA ILE A 113 -11.55 -1.68 15.55
C ILE A 113 -10.42 -2.42 16.27
N GLY A 114 -10.66 -3.66 16.70
CA GLY A 114 -9.67 -4.47 17.42
C GLY A 114 -8.44 -4.79 16.56
N GLY A 115 -8.68 -5.22 15.32
CA GLY A 115 -7.62 -5.44 14.32
C GLY A 115 -6.91 -4.15 13.94
N ALA A 116 -7.61 -3.02 13.84
CA ALA A 116 -6.98 -1.72 13.61
C ALA A 116 -6.02 -1.33 14.74
N PHE A 117 -6.41 -1.51 16.01
CA PHE A 117 -5.53 -1.24 17.15
C PHE A 117 -4.29 -2.14 17.20
N ARG A 118 -4.42 -3.44 16.89
CA ARG A 118 -3.27 -4.36 16.83
C ARG A 118 -2.27 -3.97 15.73
N ARG A 119 -2.79 -3.54 14.58
CA ARG A 119 -1.98 -3.04 13.46
C ARG A 119 -1.25 -1.76 13.87
N LEU A 120 -1.96 -0.81 14.49
CA LEU A 120 -1.39 0.42 15.01
C LEU A 120 -0.28 0.13 16.06
N ASP A 121 -0.54 -0.78 17.00
CA ASP A 121 0.42 -1.19 18.02
C ASP A 121 1.72 -1.76 17.43
N SER A 122 1.59 -2.60 16.40
CA SER A 122 2.72 -3.14 15.64
C SER A 122 3.52 -2.04 14.94
N ILE A 123 2.85 -1.05 14.34
CA ILE A 123 3.50 0.09 13.69
C ILE A 123 4.28 0.92 14.71
N LEU A 124 3.67 1.26 15.85
CA LEU A 124 4.32 2.02 16.92
C LEU A 124 5.52 1.29 17.52
N THR A 125 5.45 -0.04 17.63
CA THR A 125 6.53 -0.90 18.12
C THR A 125 7.70 -0.95 17.13
N ARG A 126 7.42 -1.14 15.84
CA ARG A 126 8.45 -1.14 14.78
C ARG A 126 9.19 0.19 14.71
N ASN A 127 8.46 1.30 14.81
CA ASN A 127 9.01 2.65 14.79
C ASN A 127 9.60 3.08 16.15
N MET A 128 9.57 2.21 17.18
CA MET A 128 10.13 2.44 18.51
C MET A 128 9.60 3.70 19.23
N VAL A 129 8.39 4.16 18.89
CA VAL A 129 7.82 5.43 19.37
C VAL A 129 7.68 5.44 20.89
N ARG A 130 7.14 4.36 21.47
CA ARG A 130 6.96 4.24 22.93
C ARG A 130 8.28 4.23 23.69
N LYS A 131 9.30 3.54 23.16
CA LYS A 131 10.64 3.51 23.75
C LYS A 131 11.26 4.90 23.72
N GLN A 132 11.13 5.60 22.58
CA GLN A 132 11.64 6.94 22.43
C GLN A 132 10.97 7.91 23.40
N LEU A 133 9.64 7.87 23.53
CA LEU A 133 8.90 8.69 24.49
C LEU A 133 9.49 8.56 25.90
N LYS A 134 9.61 7.32 26.41
CA LYS A 134 10.20 7.06 27.73
C LYS A 134 11.65 7.54 27.87
N LEU A 135 12.46 7.43 26.82
CA LEU A 135 13.84 7.92 26.83
C LEU A 135 13.92 9.44 26.79
N THR A 136 12.95 10.11 26.18
CA THR A 136 12.89 11.58 26.04
C THR A 136 12.21 12.27 27.21
N GLU A 137 11.44 11.55 28.04
CA GLU A 137 10.79 12.11 29.25
C GLU A 137 11.77 12.85 30.15
N ARG A 138 13.04 12.43 30.21
CA ARG A 138 14.11 13.10 30.97
C ARG A 138 15.36 13.25 30.13
N HIS A 139 16.14 14.30 30.40
CA HIS A 139 17.42 14.51 29.75
C HIS A 139 18.44 13.43 30.15
N GLU A 140 18.89 12.64 29.18
CA GLU A 140 20.03 11.74 29.32
C GLU A 140 21.32 12.45 28.91
N LYS A 141 22.30 12.51 29.82
CA LYS A 141 23.64 13.06 29.53
C LYS A 141 24.32 12.28 28.39
N LYS A 142 25.14 12.97 27.58
CA LYS A 142 25.84 12.40 26.42
C LYS A 142 26.69 11.16 26.75
N GLY A 143 27.43 11.17 27.86
CA GLY A 143 28.27 10.05 28.29
C GLY A 143 27.48 8.75 28.56
N PRO A 144 26.53 8.77 29.52
CA PRO A 144 25.60 7.65 29.76
C PRO A 144 24.90 7.15 28.50
N LYS A 145 24.42 8.07 27.63
CA LYS A 145 23.79 7.72 26.35
C LYS A 145 24.70 6.88 25.45
N ARG A 146 25.97 7.26 25.32
CA ARG A 146 26.97 6.51 24.52
C ARG A 146 27.17 5.09 25.06
N ARG A 147 27.40 4.97 26.37
CA ARG A 147 27.58 3.65 27.02
C ARG A 147 26.35 2.77 26.84
N ARG A 148 25.15 3.33 27.03
CA ARG A 148 23.89 2.60 26.82
C ARG A 148 23.78 2.09 25.38
N LEU A 149 24.01 2.94 24.38
CA LEU A 149 23.91 2.56 22.97
C LEU A 149 24.93 1.47 22.59
N GLU A 150 26.15 1.56 23.11
CA GLU A 150 27.18 0.53 22.95
C GLU A 150 26.76 -0.81 23.57
N SER A 151 26.30 -0.80 24.82
CA SER A 151 25.80 -2.02 25.49
C SER A 151 24.54 -2.58 24.84
N GLU A 152 23.64 -1.75 24.31
CA GLU A 152 22.50 -2.21 23.51
C GLU A 152 22.95 -2.87 22.21
N ARG A 153 23.90 -2.26 21.49
CA ARG A 153 24.46 -2.81 20.25
C ARG A 153 25.11 -4.16 20.51
N TRP A 154 25.96 -4.27 21.53
CA TRP A 154 26.63 -5.51 21.89
C TRP A 154 25.64 -6.63 22.22
N ARG A 155 24.63 -6.36 23.06
CA ARG A 155 23.58 -7.35 23.39
C ARG A 155 22.82 -7.84 22.16
N ARG A 156 22.53 -6.95 21.19
CA ARG A 156 21.88 -7.33 19.93
C ARG A 156 22.77 -8.24 19.08
N LEU A 157 24.05 -7.87 18.93
CA LEU A 157 25.03 -8.67 18.18
C LEU A 157 25.25 -10.04 18.84
N PHE A 158 25.48 -10.06 20.15
CA PHE A 158 25.63 -11.30 20.91
C PHE A 158 24.41 -12.21 20.74
N ALA A 159 23.21 -11.69 20.93
CA ALA A 159 21.98 -12.48 20.75
C ALA A 159 21.82 -12.98 19.31
N HIS A 160 22.26 -12.22 18.31
CA HIS A 160 22.24 -12.64 16.91
C HIS A 160 23.22 -13.79 16.64
N GLU A 161 24.46 -13.68 17.11
CA GLU A 161 25.46 -14.74 16.96
C GLU A 161 25.07 -16.01 17.73
N VAL A 162 24.54 -15.88 18.95
CA VAL A 162 23.98 -17.03 19.70
C VAL A 162 22.86 -17.70 18.92
N ARG A 163 21.91 -16.94 18.35
CA ARG A 163 20.83 -17.52 17.52
C ARG A 163 21.36 -18.26 16.31
N LYS A 164 22.34 -17.71 15.59
CA LYS A 164 22.98 -18.38 14.45
C LYS A 164 23.61 -19.70 14.84
N ASN A 165 24.37 -19.71 15.94
CA ASN A 165 25.04 -20.91 16.43
C ASN A 165 24.02 -21.98 16.84
N VAL A 166 22.97 -21.61 17.57
CA VAL A 166 21.88 -22.53 17.94
C VAL A 166 21.14 -23.07 16.72
N GLN A 167 20.88 -22.22 15.72
CA GLN A 167 20.26 -22.65 14.46
C GLN A 167 21.14 -23.65 13.71
N LEU A 168 22.47 -23.45 13.70
CA LEU A 168 23.42 -24.39 13.08
C LEU A 168 23.40 -25.74 13.80
N VAL A 169 23.53 -25.74 15.13
CA VAL A 169 23.48 -26.96 15.96
C VAL A 169 22.15 -27.70 15.75
N THR A 170 21.03 -26.97 15.70
CA THR A 170 19.72 -27.56 15.44
C THR A 170 19.64 -28.20 14.06
N LYS A 171 20.25 -27.60 13.04
CA LYS A 171 20.34 -28.18 11.68
C LYS A 171 21.19 -29.44 11.66
N ILE A 172 22.34 -29.46 12.34
CA ILE A 172 23.21 -30.64 12.47
C ILE A 172 22.46 -31.79 13.14
N ARG A 173 21.82 -31.52 14.27
CA ARG A 173 20.99 -32.50 14.99
C ARG A 173 19.84 -33.04 14.14
N LYS A 174 19.15 -32.17 13.36
CA LYS A 174 18.08 -32.59 12.44
C LYS A 174 18.59 -33.51 11.32
N ARG A 175 19.87 -33.40 10.94
CA ARG A 175 20.51 -34.24 9.92
C ARG A 175 20.86 -35.64 10.43
N GLY A 176 20.89 -35.85 11.75
CA GLY A 176 21.16 -37.16 12.37
C GLY A 176 22.62 -37.41 12.74
N ALA A 177 23.38 -36.36 13.04
CA ALA A 177 24.61 -36.47 13.81
C ALA A 177 24.31 -36.49 15.32
#